data_AF-A0A0G3UI62-F1
#
_entry.id   AF-A0A0G3UI62-F1
#
_cell.length_a   1.000
_cell.length_b   1.000
_cell.length_c   1.000
_cell.angle_alpha   90.00
_cell.angle_beta   90.00
_cell.angle_gamma   90.00
#
_symmetry.space_group_name_H-M   'P 1'
#
loop_
_entity.id
_entity.type
_entity.pdbx_description
1 polymer ?
#
loop_
_entity_poly.entity_id
_entity_poly.type
_entity_poly.pdbx_seq_one_letter_code
_entity_poly.pdbx_strand_id
1 'polypeptide(L)'
;MVALAGAGLAAGGAAEAGSVAPQLVVKRTSGLLDGDITQFSVKGGPPKAYVWVEVCAPDTVAAACDEDTGRQFRVLPDGTLPLSPKKLYAQLATGAGTFDCRTATAAHPCRLALTDNTGAVLDTVPLRFQPRGALEAAPTVRVDPSEELVDGQSVHVTGRGYEPQYHPVVLECVAGSTEATGCRSRSRPPATTDKGWLDETVELSETFTTGDGRAVDCRVAPGCEVVVLGTRVRGPHSVSHPLHFAPAAAKATG
;
A
#
# COMPACT_ATOMS: atom_id res chain seq x y z
N MET A 1 -31.16 -0.70 -73.67
CA MET A 1 -29.98 0.15 -73.43
C MET A 1 -29.77 0.21 -71.93
N VAL A 2 -28.54 -0.11 -71.52
CA VAL A 2 -27.88 0.25 -70.25
C VAL A 2 -28.41 -0.40 -68.96
N ALA A 3 -27.61 -1.37 -68.52
CA ALA A 3 -27.51 -1.91 -67.17
C ALA A 3 -26.95 -0.87 -66.18
N LEU A 4 -27.19 -1.08 -64.88
CA LEU A 4 -26.20 -0.78 -63.83
C LEU A 4 -26.49 -1.65 -62.61
N ALA A 5 -25.56 -2.56 -62.37
CA ALA A 5 -25.51 -3.48 -61.23
C ALA A 5 -25.19 -2.72 -59.94
N GLY A 6 -25.92 -3.02 -58.87
CA GLY A 6 -25.58 -2.57 -57.52
C GLY A 6 -24.37 -3.35 -57.00
N ALA A 7 -23.25 -2.65 -56.78
CA ALA A 7 -22.12 -3.17 -56.05
C ALA A 7 -22.38 -3.01 -54.55
N GLY A 8 -22.38 -4.14 -53.83
CA GLY A 8 -22.59 -4.20 -52.40
C GLY A 8 -21.43 -3.55 -51.63
N LEU A 9 -21.80 -2.72 -50.65
CA LEU A 9 -20.93 -2.37 -49.54
C LEU A 9 -20.95 -3.55 -48.56
N ALA A 10 -19.90 -4.36 -48.58
CA ALA A 10 -19.61 -5.27 -47.50
C ALA A 10 -19.36 -4.43 -46.24
N ALA A 11 -20.32 -4.45 -45.31
CA ALA A 11 -20.09 -4.02 -43.96
C ALA A 11 -19.04 -4.97 -43.36
N GLY A 12 -17.80 -4.48 -43.25
CA GLY A 12 -16.77 -5.15 -42.47
C GLY A 12 -17.30 -5.34 -41.06
N GLY A 13 -17.53 -6.60 -40.67
CA GLY A 13 -17.76 -6.95 -39.29
C GLY A 13 -16.54 -6.50 -38.51
N ALA A 14 -16.72 -5.50 -37.66
CA ALA A 14 -15.81 -5.30 -36.55
C ALA A 14 -15.86 -6.60 -35.75
N ALA A 15 -14.77 -7.36 -35.81
CA ALA A 15 -14.56 -8.43 -34.86
C ALA A 15 -14.61 -7.78 -33.47
N GLU A 16 -15.69 -8.01 -32.74
CA GLU A 16 -15.70 -7.85 -31.29
C GLU A 16 -14.56 -8.73 -30.79
N ALA A 17 -13.43 -8.10 -30.47
CA ALA A 17 -12.38 -8.74 -29.70
C ALA A 17 -13.06 -9.18 -28.40
N GLY A 18 -13.38 -10.47 -28.31
CA GLY A 18 -14.07 -11.03 -27.16
C GLY A 18 -13.33 -10.61 -25.90
N SER A 19 -13.95 -9.74 -25.10
CA SER A 19 -13.39 -9.32 -23.83
C SER A 19 -13.34 -10.54 -22.94
N VAL A 20 -12.14 -11.07 -22.71
CA VAL A 20 -11.95 -12.10 -21.69
C VAL A 20 -12.25 -11.42 -20.36
N ALA A 21 -13.25 -11.93 -19.64
CA ALA A 21 -13.58 -11.40 -18.33
C ALA A 21 -12.33 -11.39 -17.42
N PRO A 22 -12.10 -10.34 -16.62
CA PRO A 22 -10.99 -10.29 -15.70
C PRO A 22 -10.96 -11.52 -14.79
N GLN A 23 -9.77 -12.08 -14.57
CA GLN A 23 -9.56 -13.21 -13.66
C GLN A 23 -8.43 -12.89 -12.70
N LEU A 24 -8.73 -12.98 -11.41
CA LEU A 24 -7.81 -12.92 -10.29
C LEU A 24 -7.37 -14.34 -9.92
N VAL A 25 -6.08 -14.64 -10.11
CA VAL A 25 -5.51 -15.96 -9.82
C VAL A 25 -4.60 -15.85 -8.60
N VAL A 26 -4.87 -16.62 -7.54
CA VAL A 26 -4.15 -16.54 -6.25
C VAL A 26 -3.51 -17.89 -5.92
N LYS A 27 -2.21 -17.90 -5.58
CA LYS A 27 -1.46 -19.14 -5.33
C LYS A 27 -1.86 -19.87 -4.04
N ARG A 28 -2.20 -19.13 -2.99
CA ARG A 28 -2.60 -19.68 -1.67
C ARG A 28 -3.81 -18.93 -1.15
N THR A 29 -4.86 -19.69 -0.83
CA THR A 29 -6.16 -19.16 -0.41
C THR A 29 -6.70 -19.80 0.88
N SER A 30 -5.99 -20.78 1.45
CA SER A 30 -6.45 -21.50 2.64
C SER A 30 -5.33 -21.77 3.64
N GLY A 31 -5.75 -22.08 4.87
CA GLY A 31 -4.85 -22.21 6.01
C GLY A 31 -4.10 -20.91 6.29
N LEU A 32 -4.67 -19.77 5.92
CA LEU A 32 -4.03 -18.46 6.00
C LEU A 32 -3.92 -18.02 7.46
N LEU A 33 -2.76 -17.47 7.82
CA LEU A 33 -2.56 -16.68 9.01
C LEU A 33 -2.72 -15.21 8.65
N ASP A 34 -3.01 -14.41 9.67
CA ASP A 34 -3.01 -12.98 9.52
C ASP A 34 -1.58 -12.46 9.24
N GLY A 35 -1.45 -11.57 8.27
CA GLY A 35 -0.15 -11.07 7.79
C GLY A 35 0.52 -11.95 6.73
N ASP A 36 -0.09 -13.09 6.36
CA ASP A 36 0.43 -13.95 5.30
C ASP A 36 0.54 -13.17 3.97
N ILE A 37 1.68 -13.33 3.29
CA ILE A 37 1.87 -12.82 1.94
C ILE A 37 1.55 -13.93 0.95
N THR A 38 0.52 -13.71 0.12
CA THR A 38 0.20 -14.57 -1.02
C THR A 38 0.73 -13.94 -2.31
N GLN A 39 0.88 -14.74 -3.35
CA GLN A 39 1.14 -14.23 -4.70
C GLN A 39 -0.13 -14.36 -5.54
N PHE A 40 -0.38 -13.35 -6.36
CA PHE A 40 -1.51 -13.33 -7.27
C PHE A 40 -1.12 -12.77 -8.64
N SER A 41 -1.95 -13.00 -9.64
CA SER A 41 -1.82 -12.43 -10.98
C SER A 41 -3.20 -12.10 -11.55
N VAL A 42 -3.27 -11.24 -12.56
CA VAL A 42 -4.52 -10.92 -13.26
C VAL A 42 -4.40 -11.26 -14.74
N LYS A 43 -5.46 -11.83 -15.31
CA LYS A 43 -5.62 -12.05 -16.76
C LYS A 43 -6.89 -11.37 -17.25
N GLY A 44 -6.88 -10.79 -18.45
CA GLY A 44 -8.05 -10.13 -19.02
C GLY A 44 -8.50 -8.88 -18.25
N GLY A 45 -7.61 -8.29 -17.44
CA GLY A 45 -7.88 -7.05 -16.72
C GLY A 45 -7.99 -5.86 -17.68
N PRO A 46 -8.59 -4.74 -17.23
CA PRO A 46 -8.73 -3.53 -18.04
C PRO A 46 -7.35 -2.97 -18.44
N PRO A 47 -6.97 -2.99 -19.74
CA PRO A 47 -5.61 -2.66 -20.16
C PRO A 47 -5.18 -1.25 -19.79
N LYS A 48 -3.95 -1.09 -19.28
CA LYS A 48 -3.34 0.18 -18.81
C LYS A 48 -4.07 0.86 -17.65
N ALA A 49 -5.19 0.31 -17.19
CA ALA A 49 -5.93 0.84 -16.06
C ALA A 49 -5.27 0.45 -14.73
N TYR A 50 -5.67 1.17 -13.70
CA TYR A 50 -5.39 0.78 -12.33
C TYR A 50 -6.57 -0.02 -11.78
N VAL A 51 -6.25 -1.06 -11.03
CA VAL A 51 -7.18 -1.94 -10.33
C VAL A 51 -6.75 -2.03 -8.87
N TRP A 52 -7.69 -2.25 -7.97
CA TRP A 52 -7.42 -2.48 -6.56
C TRP A 52 -7.51 -3.96 -6.23
N VAL A 53 -6.68 -4.40 -5.30
CA VAL A 53 -6.67 -5.75 -4.76
C VAL A 53 -6.78 -5.67 -3.25
N GLU A 54 -7.92 -6.14 -2.74
CA GLU A 54 -8.40 -5.83 -1.40
C GLU A 54 -9.04 -7.06 -0.76
N VAL A 55 -8.97 -7.16 0.57
CA VAL A 55 -9.65 -8.23 1.30
C VAL A 55 -11.02 -7.71 1.73
N CYS A 56 -12.07 -8.49 1.45
CA CYS A 56 -13.44 -8.08 1.69
C CYS A 56 -14.16 -9.09 2.57
N ALA A 57 -15.04 -8.58 3.43
CA ALA A 57 -15.92 -9.39 4.25
C ALA A 57 -16.87 -10.24 3.36
N PRO A 58 -17.49 -11.29 3.91
CA PRO A 58 -18.43 -12.12 3.16
C PRO A 58 -19.60 -11.32 2.56
N ASP A 59 -20.18 -11.86 1.49
CA ASP A 59 -21.46 -11.50 0.85
C ASP A 59 -21.61 -10.09 0.24
N THR A 60 -20.97 -9.04 0.78
CA THR A 60 -21.03 -7.67 0.22
C THR A 60 -19.64 -7.18 -0.18
N VAL A 61 -19.24 -7.49 -1.40
CA VAL A 61 -17.85 -7.26 -1.84
C VAL A 61 -17.49 -5.78 -1.96
N ALA A 62 -18.21 -4.93 -2.71
CA ALA A 62 -17.76 -3.55 -2.94
C ALA A 62 -17.74 -2.64 -1.69
N ALA A 63 -18.76 -2.72 -0.82
CA ALA A 63 -18.87 -1.86 0.36
C ALA A 63 -18.23 -2.45 1.64
N ALA A 64 -17.75 -3.70 1.57
CA ALA A 64 -17.12 -4.37 2.71
C ALA A 64 -15.68 -4.82 2.43
N CYS A 65 -15.00 -4.20 1.46
CA CYS A 65 -13.56 -4.30 1.34
C CYS A 65 -12.86 -3.41 2.38
N ASP A 66 -11.71 -3.89 2.84
CA ASP A 66 -10.78 -3.12 3.66
C ASP A 66 -9.90 -2.26 2.75
N GLU A 67 -10.31 -1.02 2.56
CA GLU A 67 -9.60 -0.05 1.72
C GLU A 67 -8.25 0.37 2.32
N ASP A 68 -8.14 0.35 3.66
CA ASP A 68 -6.93 0.75 4.39
C ASP A 68 -5.75 -0.16 4.05
N THR A 69 -6.01 -1.46 3.87
CA THR A 69 -5.01 -2.46 3.48
C THR A 69 -5.09 -2.84 2.00
N GLY A 70 -6.01 -2.21 1.25
CA GLY A 70 -6.13 -2.31 -0.18
C GLY A 70 -4.91 -1.76 -0.91
N ARG A 71 -4.54 -2.39 -2.02
CA ARG A 71 -3.42 -1.94 -2.86
C ARG A 71 -3.81 -1.82 -4.31
N GLN A 72 -3.42 -0.71 -4.91
CA GLN A 72 -3.60 -0.45 -6.33
C GLN A 72 -2.45 -1.03 -7.15
N PHE A 73 -2.79 -1.63 -8.29
CA PHE A 73 -1.87 -2.22 -9.26
C PHE A 73 -2.19 -1.72 -10.65
N ARG A 74 -1.17 -1.62 -11.50
CA ARG A 74 -1.34 -1.21 -12.90
C ARG A 74 -1.35 -2.42 -13.81
N VAL A 75 -2.44 -2.61 -14.55
CA VAL A 75 -2.57 -3.66 -15.55
C VAL A 75 -1.74 -3.28 -16.78
N LEU A 76 -1.02 -4.25 -17.35
CA LEU A 76 -0.21 -4.08 -18.53
C LEU A 76 -1.08 -3.81 -19.78
N PRO A 77 -0.50 -3.31 -20.88
CA PRO A 77 -1.23 -3.06 -22.12
C PRO A 77 -1.92 -4.28 -22.74
N ASP A 78 -1.48 -5.50 -22.40
CA ASP A 78 -2.06 -6.76 -22.86
C ASP A 78 -3.18 -7.29 -21.94
N GLY A 79 -3.57 -6.51 -20.91
CA GLY A 79 -4.59 -6.90 -19.95
C GLY A 79 -4.09 -7.85 -18.86
N THR A 80 -2.78 -8.05 -18.72
CA THR A 80 -2.21 -8.90 -17.67
C THR A 80 -1.67 -8.07 -16.50
N LEU A 81 -1.69 -8.64 -15.30
CA LEU A 81 -0.85 -8.23 -14.19
C LEU A 81 0.06 -9.41 -13.85
N PRO A 82 1.39 -9.25 -13.92
CA PRO A 82 2.31 -10.33 -13.58
C PRO A 82 2.19 -10.69 -12.10
N LEU A 83 2.79 -11.83 -11.76
CA LEU A 83 2.76 -12.37 -10.41
C LEU A 83 3.28 -11.34 -9.40
N SER A 84 2.41 -10.91 -8.50
CA SER A 84 2.65 -9.84 -7.53
C SER A 84 2.33 -10.33 -6.11
N PRO A 85 3.07 -9.88 -5.09
CA PRO A 85 2.75 -10.21 -3.71
C PRO A 85 1.61 -9.32 -3.19
N LYS A 86 0.73 -9.90 -2.38
CA LYS A 86 -0.27 -9.18 -1.58
C LYS A 86 -0.24 -9.72 -0.16
N LYS A 87 -0.13 -8.82 0.81
CA LYS A 87 -0.28 -9.17 2.21
C LYS A 87 -1.75 -9.25 2.60
N LEU A 88 -2.15 -10.27 3.34
CA LEU A 88 -3.53 -10.54 3.70
C LEU A 88 -3.76 -10.33 5.19
N TYR A 89 -4.82 -9.61 5.53
CA TYR A 89 -5.23 -9.39 6.93
C TYR A 89 -6.52 -10.15 7.22
N ALA A 90 -6.57 -10.77 8.39
CA ALA A 90 -7.71 -11.51 8.87
C ALA A 90 -8.74 -10.61 9.57
N GLN A 91 -8.31 -9.47 10.11
CA GLN A 91 -9.19 -8.46 10.69
C GLN A 91 -9.32 -7.30 9.73
N LEU A 92 -10.55 -7.01 9.33
CA LEU A 92 -10.90 -5.98 8.36
C LEU A 92 -11.51 -4.78 9.07
N ALA A 93 -11.14 -3.59 8.65
CA ALA A 93 -11.90 -2.36 8.89
C ALA A 93 -12.59 -1.96 7.59
N THR A 94 -13.93 -1.97 7.58
CA THR A 94 -14.73 -1.69 6.38
C THR A 94 -15.71 -0.55 6.64
N GLY A 95 -16.32 -0.02 5.59
CA GLY A 95 -17.40 0.97 5.73
C GLY A 95 -18.61 0.45 6.51
N ALA A 96 -18.82 -0.87 6.57
CA ALA A 96 -19.86 -1.52 7.36
C ALA A 96 -19.44 -1.84 8.82
N GLY A 97 -18.20 -1.51 9.19
CA GLY A 97 -17.60 -1.84 10.49
C GLY A 97 -16.49 -2.87 10.40
N THR A 98 -16.10 -3.41 11.55
CA THR A 98 -14.99 -4.37 11.64
C THR A 98 -15.46 -5.81 11.43
N PHE A 99 -14.68 -6.63 10.71
CA PHE A 99 -14.97 -8.06 10.50
C PHE A 99 -13.74 -8.93 10.73
N ASP A 100 -13.90 -10.11 11.35
CA ASP A 100 -12.81 -11.09 11.53
C ASP A 100 -13.01 -12.31 10.63
N CYS A 101 -12.22 -12.40 9.57
CA CYS A 101 -12.21 -13.49 8.60
C CYS A 101 -11.88 -14.87 9.17
N ARG A 102 -11.36 -14.97 10.39
CA ARG A 102 -11.17 -16.26 11.09
C ARG A 102 -12.51 -16.85 11.55
N THR A 103 -13.55 -16.03 11.65
CA THR A 103 -14.91 -16.42 12.02
C THR A 103 -15.79 -16.76 10.81
N ALA A 104 -15.31 -16.47 9.60
CA ALA A 104 -16.02 -16.73 8.36
C ALA A 104 -16.25 -18.23 8.14
N THR A 105 -17.38 -18.58 7.51
CA THR A 105 -17.72 -19.98 7.22
C THR A 105 -17.31 -20.37 5.80
N ALA A 106 -17.34 -21.66 5.49
CA ALA A 106 -17.07 -22.13 4.13
C ALA A 106 -18.12 -21.66 3.10
N ALA A 107 -19.37 -21.44 3.54
CA ALA A 107 -20.46 -20.93 2.71
C ALA A 107 -20.33 -19.41 2.48
N HIS A 108 -19.85 -18.69 3.49
CA HIS A 108 -19.68 -17.23 3.48
C HIS A 108 -18.23 -16.87 3.83
N PRO A 109 -17.25 -17.15 2.94
CA PRO A 109 -15.84 -16.84 3.19
C PRO A 109 -15.55 -15.36 2.94
N CYS A 110 -14.54 -14.81 3.62
CA CYS A 110 -13.89 -13.59 3.15
C CYS A 110 -13.34 -13.80 1.75
N ARG A 111 -13.13 -12.72 1.00
CA ARG A 111 -12.67 -12.80 -0.40
C ARG A 111 -11.51 -11.85 -0.64
N LEU A 112 -10.59 -12.24 -1.52
CA LEU A 112 -9.72 -11.29 -2.19
C LEU A 112 -10.46 -10.80 -3.42
N ALA A 113 -10.73 -9.50 -3.50
CA ALA A 113 -11.40 -8.89 -4.64
C ALA A 113 -10.40 -8.20 -5.54
N LEU A 114 -10.67 -8.25 -6.84
CA LEU A 114 -10.15 -7.35 -7.85
C LEU A 114 -11.24 -6.34 -8.16
N THR A 115 -11.00 -5.06 -7.93
CA THR A 115 -11.96 -3.99 -8.21
C THR A 115 -11.36 -2.95 -9.16
N ASP A 116 -12.21 -2.23 -9.89
CA ASP A 116 -11.78 -1.06 -10.66
C ASP A 116 -11.79 0.22 -9.79
N ASN A 117 -11.37 1.34 -10.38
CA ASN A 117 -11.34 2.63 -9.67
C ASN A 117 -12.73 3.21 -9.34
N THR A 118 -13.82 2.61 -9.82
CA THR A 118 -15.19 2.98 -9.44
C THR A 118 -15.71 2.16 -8.27
N GLY A 119 -14.93 1.18 -7.79
CA GLY A 119 -15.33 0.20 -6.79
C GLY A 119 -16.11 -0.98 -7.36
N ALA A 120 -16.24 -1.08 -8.69
CA ALA A 120 -16.90 -2.21 -9.32
C ALA A 120 -16.03 -3.46 -9.17
N VAL A 121 -16.64 -4.54 -8.69
CA VAL A 121 -15.95 -5.82 -8.49
C VAL A 121 -15.83 -6.54 -9.82
N LEU A 122 -14.59 -6.77 -10.24
CA LEU A 122 -14.25 -7.41 -11.50
C LEU A 122 -14.14 -8.93 -11.35
N ASP A 123 -13.54 -9.39 -10.24
CA ASP A 123 -13.45 -10.81 -9.88
C ASP A 123 -13.18 -10.99 -8.38
N THR A 124 -13.45 -12.17 -7.83
CA THR A 124 -13.13 -12.49 -6.44
C THR A 124 -12.67 -13.93 -6.24
N VAL A 125 -11.79 -14.13 -5.25
CA VAL A 125 -11.33 -15.46 -4.83
C VAL A 125 -11.60 -15.67 -3.34
N PRO A 126 -12.24 -16.77 -2.92
CA PRO A 126 -12.51 -17.02 -1.50
C PRO A 126 -11.20 -17.27 -0.73
N LEU A 127 -11.12 -16.71 0.47
CA LEU A 127 -10.02 -16.85 1.42
C LEU A 127 -10.48 -17.60 2.67
N ARG A 128 -9.61 -18.44 3.24
CA ARG A 128 -9.86 -19.20 4.46
C ARG A 128 -8.71 -19.01 5.45
N PHE A 129 -8.95 -18.19 6.45
CA PHE A 129 -8.04 -17.99 7.58
C PHE A 129 -8.21 -19.07 8.64
N GLN A 130 -7.15 -19.35 9.39
CA GLN A 130 -7.19 -20.30 10.50
C GLN A 130 -8.02 -19.70 11.66
N PRO A 131 -9.06 -20.40 12.17
CA PRO A 131 -9.97 -19.87 13.19
C PRO A 131 -9.31 -19.40 14.50
N ARG A 132 -8.11 -19.89 14.79
CA ARG A 132 -7.29 -19.52 15.97
C ARG A 132 -5.87 -19.09 15.59
N GLY A 133 -5.67 -18.71 14.33
CA GLY A 133 -4.39 -18.19 13.88
C GLY A 133 -3.99 -16.94 14.66
N ALA A 134 -2.71 -16.81 14.97
CA ALA A 134 -2.16 -15.62 15.57
C ALA A 134 -2.39 -14.40 14.66
N LEU A 135 -2.58 -13.24 15.29
CA LEU A 135 -2.60 -11.96 14.60
C LEU A 135 -1.15 -11.45 14.46
N GLU A 136 -0.85 -10.87 13.31
CA GLU A 136 0.41 -10.20 13.05
C GLU A 136 0.60 -9.00 13.99
N ALA A 137 1.83 -8.80 14.44
CA ALA A 137 2.21 -7.58 15.15
C ALA A 137 2.08 -6.34 14.24
N ALA A 138 1.94 -5.17 14.87
CA ALA A 138 2.00 -3.91 14.15
C ALA A 138 3.35 -3.73 13.43
N PRO A 139 3.39 -2.97 12.32
CA PRO A 139 4.63 -2.60 11.66
C PRO A 139 5.60 -1.87 12.59
N THR A 140 6.89 -1.97 12.30
CA THR A 140 7.95 -1.34 13.10
C THR A 140 8.88 -0.51 12.22
N VAL A 141 9.41 0.58 12.77
CA VAL A 141 10.52 1.34 12.19
C VAL A 141 11.64 1.54 13.22
N ARG A 142 12.89 1.50 12.75
CA ARG A 142 14.12 1.72 13.52
C ARG A 142 15.06 2.61 12.72
N VAL A 143 15.81 3.45 13.41
CA VAL A 143 16.79 4.35 12.81
C VAL A 143 18.13 4.13 13.51
N ASP A 144 19.20 4.01 12.74
CA ASP A 144 20.56 3.83 13.25
C ASP A 144 21.57 4.70 12.48
N PRO A 145 22.29 5.61 13.14
CA PRO A 145 22.07 6.08 14.51
C PRO A 145 20.79 6.93 14.61
N SER A 146 20.21 7.05 15.81
CA SER A 146 19.06 7.93 16.11
C SER A 146 19.37 9.03 17.13
N GLU A 147 20.58 9.03 17.68
CA GLU A 147 21.05 9.90 18.75
C GLU A 147 22.31 10.65 18.32
N GLU A 148 22.59 11.76 19.01
CA GLU A 148 23.76 12.63 18.77
C GLU A 148 23.88 13.06 17.30
N LEU A 149 22.74 13.21 16.63
CA LEU A 149 22.69 13.49 15.20
C LEU A 149 23.19 14.90 14.88
N VAL A 150 23.85 15.04 13.74
CA VAL A 150 24.26 16.35 13.19
C VAL A 150 23.54 16.64 11.89
N ASP A 151 23.51 17.91 11.49
CA ASP A 151 22.87 18.33 10.24
C ASP A 151 23.46 17.61 9.02
N GLY A 152 22.60 17.19 8.09
CA GLY A 152 22.98 16.48 6.88
C GLY A 152 23.48 15.05 7.11
N GLN A 153 23.35 14.50 8.32
CA GLN A 153 23.77 13.15 8.61
C GLN A 153 22.87 12.11 7.92
N SER A 154 23.50 11.13 7.27
CA SER A 154 22.82 9.95 6.76
C SER A 154 22.63 8.91 7.89
N VAL A 155 21.42 8.40 8.00
CA VAL A 155 21.04 7.32 8.92
C VAL A 155 20.45 6.14 8.16
N HIS A 156 20.55 4.96 8.75
CA HIS A 156 19.95 3.75 8.22
C HIS A 156 18.57 3.53 8.83
N VAL A 157 17.53 3.47 7.99
CA VAL A 157 16.15 3.25 8.39
C VAL A 157 15.74 1.84 8.00
N THR A 158 15.36 1.05 8.99
CA THR A 158 14.85 -0.32 8.78
C THR A 158 13.46 -0.49 9.33
N GLY A 159 12.70 -1.41 8.75
CA GLY A 159 11.35 -1.70 9.21
C GLY A 159 10.81 -3.05 8.75
N ARG A 160 9.77 -3.51 9.42
CA ARG A 160 9.13 -4.82 9.19
C ARG A 160 7.62 -4.70 9.28
N GLY A 161 6.95 -5.67 8.65
CA GLY A 161 5.49 -5.76 8.72
C GLY A 161 4.77 -4.83 7.74
N TYR A 162 5.44 -4.31 6.72
CA TYR A 162 4.81 -3.47 5.70
C TYR A 162 4.22 -4.30 4.55
N GLU A 163 3.39 -3.68 3.71
CA GLU A 163 2.97 -4.30 2.44
C GLU A 163 4.19 -4.55 1.54
N PRO A 164 4.35 -5.73 0.93
CA PRO A 164 5.48 -6.05 0.06
C PRO A 164 5.46 -5.29 -1.26
N GLN A 165 6.65 -4.92 -1.75
CA GLN A 165 6.82 -4.14 -2.99
C GLN A 165 6.01 -2.83 -3.00
N TYR A 166 5.75 -2.26 -1.83
CA TYR A 166 5.01 -1.02 -1.64
C TYR A 166 5.99 0.11 -1.32
N HIS A 167 5.61 1.35 -1.63
CA HIS A 167 6.45 2.53 -1.35
C HIS A 167 5.84 3.31 -0.16
N PRO A 168 6.02 2.83 1.08
CA PRO A 168 5.53 3.57 2.25
C PRO A 168 6.30 4.88 2.38
N VAL A 169 5.65 5.97 2.76
CA VAL A 169 6.27 7.30 2.72
C VAL A 169 7.10 7.51 3.99
N VAL A 170 8.43 7.54 3.87
CA VAL A 170 9.36 7.72 5.00
C VAL A 170 9.81 9.19 5.08
N LEU A 171 9.33 9.92 6.09
CA LEU A 171 9.58 11.35 6.26
C LEU A 171 10.25 11.68 7.60
N GLU A 172 10.97 12.80 7.63
CA GLU A 172 11.46 13.43 8.85
C GLU A 172 10.41 14.45 9.22
N CYS A 173 9.83 14.32 10.40
CA CYS A 173 8.69 15.10 10.82
C CYS A 173 8.93 15.72 12.18
N VAL A 174 8.20 16.79 12.46
CA VAL A 174 8.05 17.29 13.83
C VAL A 174 7.47 16.16 14.68
N ALA A 175 8.02 15.97 15.88
CA ALA A 175 7.55 14.91 16.77
C ALA A 175 6.04 15.01 17.03
N GLY A 176 5.35 13.87 16.93
CA GLY A 176 3.90 13.77 17.06
C GLY A 176 3.11 14.12 15.80
N SER A 177 3.77 14.48 14.68
CA SER A 177 3.07 14.70 13.41
C SER A 177 2.59 13.39 12.81
N THR A 178 1.30 13.30 12.50
CA THR A 178 0.69 12.17 11.79
C THR A 178 0.38 12.49 10.32
N GLU A 179 0.70 13.71 9.88
CA GLU A 179 0.44 14.18 8.52
C GLU A 179 1.72 14.63 7.84
N ALA A 180 1.79 14.46 6.52
CA ALA A 180 2.95 14.84 5.72
C ALA A 180 3.22 16.36 5.71
N THR A 181 2.22 17.18 6.01
CA THR A 181 2.34 18.65 6.11
C THR A 181 3.31 19.08 7.21
N GLY A 182 3.38 18.33 8.32
CA GLY A 182 4.33 18.56 9.42
C GLY A 182 5.72 17.96 9.19
N CYS A 183 6.04 17.57 7.96
CA CYS A 183 7.27 16.87 7.62
C CYS A 183 8.10 17.60 6.57
N ARG A 184 9.37 17.23 6.51
CA ARG A 184 10.30 17.63 5.46
C ARG A 184 10.00 16.86 4.18
N SER A 185 9.82 17.59 3.08
CA SER A 185 9.62 17.00 1.76
C SER A 185 10.82 16.15 1.33
N ARG A 186 10.54 14.96 0.79
CA ARG A 186 11.55 14.04 0.24
C ARG A 186 11.11 13.43 -1.08
N SER A 187 12.09 12.87 -1.81
CA SER A 187 11.80 12.03 -2.97
C SER A 187 11.03 10.78 -2.56
N ARG A 188 10.40 10.14 -3.55
CA ARG A 188 9.71 8.87 -3.33
C ARG A 188 10.71 7.82 -2.81
N PRO A 189 10.46 7.18 -1.66
CA PRO A 189 11.34 6.16 -1.08
C PRO A 189 11.39 4.92 -1.97
N PRO A 190 12.38 4.03 -1.80
CA PRO A 190 12.39 2.72 -2.43
C PRO A 190 11.19 1.88 -1.99
N ALA A 191 10.85 0.88 -2.80
CA ALA A 191 9.84 -0.09 -2.43
C ALA A 191 10.37 -1.03 -1.34
N THR A 192 9.48 -1.49 -0.47
CA THR A 192 9.75 -2.59 0.46
C THR A 192 10.08 -3.88 -0.30
N THR A 193 10.82 -4.78 0.36
CA THR A 193 11.13 -6.09 -0.21
C THR A 193 9.88 -6.97 -0.39
N ASP A 194 10.04 -8.13 -1.03
CA ASP A 194 8.98 -9.16 -1.15
C ASP A 194 8.49 -9.69 0.21
N LYS A 195 9.22 -9.43 1.30
CA LYS A 195 8.86 -9.78 2.68
C LYS A 195 8.27 -8.60 3.46
N GLY A 196 8.03 -7.46 2.82
CA GLY A 196 7.54 -6.25 3.49
C GLY A 196 8.58 -5.61 4.41
N TRP A 197 9.86 -5.73 4.07
CA TRP A 197 10.94 -5.07 4.82
C TRP A 197 11.25 -3.72 4.21
N LEU A 198 11.33 -2.70 5.05
CA LEU A 198 11.86 -1.38 4.73
C LEU A 198 13.36 -1.38 5.03
N ASP A 199 14.15 -0.85 4.10
CA ASP A 199 15.59 -0.77 4.18
C ASP A 199 16.05 0.40 3.28
N GLU A 200 16.40 1.52 3.90
CA GLU A 200 16.78 2.75 3.18
C GLU A 200 17.79 3.58 3.98
N THR A 201 18.62 4.36 3.29
CA THR A 201 19.44 5.41 3.88
C THR A 201 18.75 6.76 3.71
N VAL A 202 18.59 7.49 4.81
CA VAL A 202 17.91 8.79 4.85
C VAL A 202 18.88 9.87 5.34
N GLU A 203 18.99 10.97 4.61
CA GLU A 203 19.67 12.17 5.10
C GLU A 203 18.71 13.02 5.95
N LEU A 204 19.10 13.29 7.19
CA LEU A 204 18.34 14.06 8.16
C LEU A 204 18.83 15.51 8.22
N SER A 205 18.02 16.41 8.77
CA SER A 205 18.42 17.81 8.97
C SER A 205 17.96 18.33 10.31
N GLU A 206 18.85 19.07 10.99
CA GLU A 206 18.55 19.65 12.30
C GLU A 206 17.49 20.76 12.20
N THR A 207 17.36 21.39 11.04
CA THR A 207 16.34 22.43 10.79
C THR A 207 15.75 22.28 9.40
N PHE A 208 14.43 22.43 9.28
CA PHE A 208 13.78 22.42 7.98
C PHE A 208 12.51 23.26 7.99
N THR A 209 11.98 23.53 6.79
CA THR A 209 10.66 24.12 6.63
C THR A 209 9.66 23.03 6.27
N THR A 210 8.58 22.93 7.04
CA THR A 210 7.47 22.00 6.79
C THR A 210 6.68 22.39 5.54
N GLY A 211 5.83 21.48 5.06
CA GLY A 211 4.98 21.73 3.89
C GLY A 211 4.01 22.91 4.04
N ASP A 212 3.62 23.24 5.28
CA ASP A 212 2.79 24.41 5.62
C ASP A 212 3.60 25.70 5.84
N GLY A 213 4.92 25.68 5.65
CA GLY A 213 5.79 26.86 5.70
C GLY A 213 6.38 27.20 7.07
N ARG A 214 6.16 26.36 8.10
CA ARG A 214 6.71 26.57 9.44
C ARG A 214 8.17 26.12 9.54
N ALA A 215 9.01 26.96 10.14
CA ALA A 215 10.38 26.60 10.48
C ALA A 215 10.40 25.64 11.68
N VAL A 216 11.21 24.59 11.57
CA VAL A 216 11.42 23.55 12.59
C VAL A 216 12.89 23.53 12.96
N ASP A 217 13.17 23.40 14.26
CA ASP A 217 14.48 23.06 14.80
C ASP A 217 14.32 21.79 15.65
N CYS A 218 14.91 20.69 15.20
CA CYS A 218 14.80 19.37 15.80
C CYS A 218 15.59 19.21 17.10
N ARG A 219 16.41 20.21 17.47
CA ARG A 219 17.20 20.22 18.71
C ARG A 219 16.40 20.76 19.89
N VAL A 220 15.29 21.45 19.62
CA VAL A 220 14.40 21.99 20.65
C VAL A 220 13.11 21.18 20.72
N ALA A 221 12.49 21.15 21.91
CA ALA A 221 11.22 20.47 22.09
C ALA A 221 10.14 21.02 21.10
N PRO A 222 9.32 20.15 20.49
CA PRO A 222 9.14 18.73 20.82
C PRO A 222 10.16 17.77 20.16
N GLY A 223 11.11 18.26 19.36
CA GLY A 223 12.06 17.44 18.60
C GLY A 223 11.46 16.92 17.30
N CYS A 224 12.10 15.91 16.72
CA CYS A 224 11.73 15.32 15.44
C CYS A 224 11.71 13.79 15.49
N GLU A 225 11.06 13.18 14.52
CA GLU A 225 10.94 11.74 14.36
C GLU A 225 11.12 11.34 12.88
N VAL A 226 11.61 10.13 12.61
CA VAL A 226 11.34 9.47 11.33
C VAL A 226 9.95 8.87 11.42
N VAL A 227 9.07 9.23 10.49
CA VAL A 227 7.69 8.73 10.42
C VAL A 227 7.48 8.02 9.10
N VAL A 228 6.94 6.81 9.16
CA VAL A 228 6.47 6.05 8.01
C VAL A 228 4.96 6.22 7.90
N LEU A 229 4.50 6.99 6.90
CA LEU A 229 3.09 7.28 6.63
C LEU A 229 2.51 6.37 5.55
N GLY A 230 1.19 6.26 5.54
CA GLY A 230 0.45 5.57 4.48
C GLY A 230 0.83 4.09 4.40
N THR A 231 0.96 3.44 5.55
CA THR A 231 1.59 2.13 5.70
C THR A 231 0.85 1.00 4.98
N ARG A 232 -0.43 1.19 4.64
CA ARG A 232 -1.32 0.20 3.98
C ARG A 232 -1.33 -1.16 4.69
N VAL A 233 -1.20 -1.13 6.01
CA VAL A 233 -1.20 -2.31 6.87
C VAL A 233 -2.16 -2.12 8.02
N ARG A 234 -2.58 -3.21 8.66
CA ARG A 234 -3.35 -3.11 9.89
C ARG A 234 -2.50 -2.50 11.00
N GLY A 235 -3.07 -1.52 11.70
CA GLY A 235 -2.44 -0.86 12.83
C GLY A 235 -2.51 0.65 12.67
N PRO A 236 -1.57 1.40 13.26
CA PRO A 236 -1.57 2.85 13.13
C PRO A 236 -1.25 3.25 11.68
N HIS A 237 -1.93 4.29 11.19
CA HIS A 237 -1.69 4.88 9.86
C HIS A 237 -0.27 5.47 9.71
N SER A 238 0.43 5.64 10.83
CA SER A 238 1.83 6.04 10.91
C SER A 238 2.61 5.20 11.92
N VAL A 239 3.91 5.02 11.68
CA VAL A 239 4.85 4.42 12.65
C VAL A 239 6.03 5.37 12.78
N SER A 240 6.43 5.72 14.00
CA SER A 240 7.52 6.67 14.22
C SER A 240 8.71 6.08 14.97
N HIS A 241 9.86 6.73 14.82
CA HIS A 241 11.04 6.55 15.65
C HIS A 241 11.62 7.92 16.02
N PRO A 242 11.85 8.21 17.30
CA PRO A 242 12.39 9.49 17.74
C PRO A 242 13.82 9.72 17.25
N LEU A 243 14.13 10.99 17.00
CA LEU A 243 15.44 11.48 16.62
C LEU A 243 15.94 12.47 17.65
N HIS A 244 17.22 12.40 17.96
CA HIS A 244 17.86 13.30 18.90
C HIS A 244 19.11 13.90 18.28
N PHE A 245 19.03 15.18 17.94
CA PHE A 245 20.15 15.95 17.41
C PHE A 245 21.02 16.50 18.54
N ALA A 246 22.32 16.57 18.27
CA ALA A 246 23.26 17.24 19.17
C ALA A 246 22.84 18.71 19.36
N PRO A 247 22.98 19.27 20.59
CA PRO A 247 22.72 20.68 20.82
C PRO A 247 23.58 21.56 19.90
N ALA A 248 23.04 22.72 19.52
CA ALA A 248 23.82 23.71 18.78
C ALA A 248 25.09 24.06 19.58
N ALA A 249 26.25 24.04 18.93
CA ALA A 249 27.48 24.53 19.56
C ALA A 249 27.26 25.99 19.97
N ALA A 250 27.41 26.29 21.27
CA ALA A 250 27.30 27.65 21.75
C ALA A 250 28.34 28.51 21.02
N LYS A 251 27.90 29.60 20.37
CA LYS A 251 28.84 30.58 19.81
C LYS A 251 29.71 31.11 20.95
N ALA A 252 31.01 30.84 20.89
CA ALA A 252 31.98 31.45 21.79
C ALA A 252 31.84 32.98 21.66
N THR A 253 31.37 33.62 22.72
CA THR A 253 31.31 35.08 22.80
C THR A 253 32.73 35.55 23.09
N GLY A 254 33.40 36.08 22.06
CA GLY A 254 34.66 36.80 22.17
C GLY A 254 34.43 38.28 22.44
#